data_AF-A0A6G6W4B5-F1
#
_entry.id   AF-A0A6G6W4B5-F1
#
_cell.length_a   1.000
_cell.length_b   1.000
_cell.length_c   1.000
_cell.angle_alpha   90.00
_cell.angle_beta   90.00
_cell.angle_gamma   90.00
#
_symmetry.space_group_name_H-M   'P 1'
#
loop_
_entity.id
_entity.type
_entity.pdbx_description
1 polymer ?
#
loop_
_entity_poly.entity_id
_entity_poly.type
_entity_poly.pdbx_seq_one_letter_code
_entity_poly.pdbx_strand_id
1 'polypeptide(L)'
;MAKTTKPERKAIAALEDAAAAAKFAKQVSKTLPGKEAKKLRAAADQAKDAIDVSKKAIRKHPKRVAKRADKAADAALAATETALAREQKKAAAEAEAAVATQNAERNAAEKAAASQTTERNAAEKAAASQTTERNATTKAAKKSVKTDAAAKPSPALAEPQTAPDDVAPPEPRGPTDLDTLTVAALRERAKDEGRTGYSRLTKAQLIELLS
;
A
#
# COMPACT_ATOMS: atom_id res chain seq x y z
N MET A 1 20.36 25.16 -46.39
CA MET A 1 20.45 23.96 -45.51
C MET A 1 20.16 22.71 -46.33
N ALA A 2 21.05 21.70 -46.34
CA ALA A 2 20.73 20.39 -46.92
C ALA A 2 19.75 19.64 -45.99
N LYS A 3 18.65 19.11 -46.54
CA LYS A 3 17.62 18.39 -45.76
C LYS A 3 18.12 16.99 -45.42
N THR A 4 17.91 16.54 -44.18
CA THR A 4 18.27 15.18 -43.75
C THR A 4 17.46 14.12 -44.50
N THR A 5 18.17 13.14 -45.06
CA THR A 5 17.59 12.07 -45.86
C THR A 5 16.64 11.19 -45.02
N LYS A 6 15.70 10.48 -45.66
CA LYS A 6 14.79 9.57 -44.96
C LYS A 6 15.50 8.53 -44.07
N PRO A 7 16.59 7.85 -44.50
CA PRO A 7 17.30 6.92 -43.62
C PRO A 7 18.08 7.61 -42.48
N GLU A 8 18.65 8.81 -42.68
CA GLU A 8 19.28 9.57 -41.58
C GLU A 8 18.24 9.96 -40.53
N ARG A 9 17.03 10.37 -40.93
CA ARG A 9 15.94 10.66 -40.00
C ARG A 9 15.49 9.43 -39.21
N LYS A 10 15.37 8.24 -39.82
CA LYS A 10 15.16 7.00 -39.04
C LYS A 10 16.34 6.73 -38.09
N ALA A 11 17.58 6.93 -38.53
CA ALA A 11 18.74 6.71 -37.66
C ALA A 11 18.75 7.64 -36.44
N ILE A 12 18.32 8.90 -36.59
CA ILE A 12 18.19 9.84 -35.47
C ILE A 12 17.06 9.40 -34.52
N ALA A 13 15.86 9.08 -35.04
CA ALA A 13 14.75 8.60 -34.21
C ALA A 13 15.13 7.35 -33.39
N ALA A 14 15.74 6.35 -34.02
CA ALA A 14 16.19 5.13 -33.32
C ALA A 14 17.21 5.41 -32.20
N LEU A 15 18.07 6.44 -32.36
CA LEU A 15 19.00 6.88 -31.31
C LEU A 15 18.25 7.58 -30.16
N GLU A 16 17.19 8.32 -30.45
CA GLU A 16 16.33 8.97 -29.45
C GLU A 16 15.52 7.92 -28.67
N ASP A 17 14.97 6.91 -29.36
CA ASP A 17 14.27 5.76 -28.76
C ASP A 17 15.20 4.94 -27.84
N ALA A 18 16.41 4.60 -28.32
CA ALA A 18 17.42 3.92 -27.50
C ALA A 18 17.89 4.78 -26.31
N ALA A 19 17.97 6.11 -26.47
CA ALA A 19 18.27 7.02 -25.37
C ALA A 19 17.13 7.10 -24.35
N ALA A 20 15.87 6.99 -24.78
CA ALA A 20 14.71 6.89 -23.89
C ALA A 20 14.72 5.57 -23.12
N ALA A 21 14.92 4.43 -23.80
CA ALA A 21 15.04 3.12 -23.19
C ALA A 21 16.19 3.04 -22.17
N ALA A 22 17.36 3.63 -22.48
CA ALA A 22 18.49 3.72 -21.56
C ALA A 22 18.19 4.56 -20.30
N LYS A 23 17.43 5.67 -20.45
CA LYS A 23 16.97 6.48 -19.31
C LYS A 23 15.95 5.73 -18.46
N PHE A 24 14.97 5.07 -19.08
CA PHE A 24 13.94 4.27 -18.43
C PHE A 24 14.56 3.11 -17.63
N ALA A 25 15.43 2.30 -18.26
CA ALA A 25 16.14 1.23 -17.57
C ALA A 25 16.99 1.75 -16.41
N LYS A 26 17.64 2.92 -16.53
CA LYS A 26 18.36 3.56 -15.41
C LYS A 26 17.41 4.05 -14.31
N GLN A 27 16.21 4.53 -14.62
CA GLN A 27 15.18 4.91 -13.63
C GLN A 27 14.63 3.69 -12.88
N VAL A 28 14.20 2.64 -13.60
CA VAL A 28 13.73 1.38 -13.01
C VAL A 28 14.83 0.74 -12.15
N SER A 29 16.10 0.84 -12.55
CA SER A 29 17.23 0.38 -11.72
C SER A 29 17.41 1.10 -10.37
N LYS A 30 16.64 2.16 -10.08
CA LYS A 30 16.62 2.82 -8.76
C LYS A 30 15.57 2.23 -7.82
N THR A 31 14.49 1.64 -8.34
CA THR A 31 13.38 1.12 -7.54
C THR A 31 13.48 -0.38 -7.28
N LEU A 32 14.20 -1.12 -8.12
CA LEU A 32 14.42 -2.55 -7.91
C LEU A 32 15.61 -2.83 -6.96
N PRO A 33 15.60 -3.92 -6.18
CA PRO A 33 16.69 -4.28 -5.28
C PRO A 33 17.88 -4.97 -5.98
N GLY A 34 19.03 -4.93 -5.30
CA GLY A 34 20.15 -5.88 -5.46
C GLY A 34 20.57 -6.23 -6.91
N LYS A 35 20.39 -7.51 -7.28
CA LYS A 35 20.98 -8.12 -8.48
C LYS A 35 20.33 -7.64 -9.77
N GLU A 36 19.00 -7.46 -9.80
CA GLU A 36 18.31 -7.01 -11.02
C GLU A 36 18.61 -5.53 -11.31
N ALA A 37 18.69 -4.68 -10.28
CA ALA A 37 19.15 -3.30 -10.44
C ALA A 37 20.58 -3.20 -11.05
N LYS A 38 21.50 -4.09 -10.67
CA LYS A 38 22.85 -4.14 -11.26
C LYS A 38 22.80 -4.53 -12.75
N LYS A 39 21.96 -5.51 -13.12
CA LYS A 39 21.75 -5.92 -14.52
C LYS A 39 21.16 -4.78 -15.37
N LEU A 40 20.14 -4.08 -14.85
CA LEU A 40 19.51 -2.96 -15.55
C LEU A 40 20.46 -1.79 -15.79
N ARG A 41 21.37 -1.50 -14.84
CA ARG A 41 22.41 -0.48 -15.05
C ARG A 41 23.34 -0.87 -16.18
N ALA A 42 23.86 -2.10 -16.19
CA ALA A 42 24.69 -2.59 -17.28
C ALA A 42 23.98 -2.57 -18.65
N ALA A 43 22.70 -2.95 -18.73
CA ALA A 43 21.91 -2.83 -19.96
C ALA A 43 21.70 -1.37 -20.39
N ALA A 44 21.41 -0.48 -19.43
CA ALA A 44 21.27 0.95 -19.68
C ALA A 44 22.59 1.61 -20.11
N ASP A 45 23.75 1.11 -19.65
CA ASP A 45 25.07 1.58 -20.06
C ASP A 45 25.42 1.07 -21.47
N GLN A 46 25.21 -0.21 -21.76
CA GLN A 46 25.32 -0.75 -23.14
C GLN A 46 24.43 -0.02 -24.15
N ALA A 47 23.24 0.44 -23.73
CA ALA A 47 22.37 1.26 -24.57
C ALA A 47 22.89 2.69 -24.77
N LYS A 48 23.64 3.27 -23.81
CA LYS A 48 24.37 4.55 -24.02
C LYS A 48 25.51 4.38 -25.00
N ASP A 49 26.29 3.31 -24.85
CA ASP A 49 27.38 2.95 -25.77
C ASP A 49 26.86 2.66 -27.19
N ALA A 50 25.58 2.33 -27.34
CA ALA A 50 24.93 2.15 -28.63
C ALA A 50 24.51 3.47 -29.31
N ILE A 51 24.25 4.53 -28.54
CA ILE A 51 23.81 5.84 -29.06
C ILE A 51 24.95 6.85 -29.24
N ASP A 52 26.13 6.63 -28.64
CA ASP A 52 27.30 7.47 -28.91
C ASP A 52 27.87 7.20 -30.31
N VAL A 53 27.26 7.84 -31.31
CA VAL A 53 27.64 7.71 -32.72
C VAL A 53 27.85 9.08 -33.34
N SER A 54 29.01 9.27 -33.95
CA SER A 54 29.34 10.55 -34.61
C SER A 54 28.36 10.89 -35.73
N LYS A 55 28.12 12.18 -35.95
CA LYS A 55 27.34 12.71 -37.09
C LYS A 55 27.86 12.21 -38.45
N LYS A 56 29.15 11.82 -38.54
CA LYS A 56 29.79 11.19 -39.70
C LYS A 56 29.33 9.74 -39.91
N ALA A 57 29.12 8.97 -38.84
CA ALA A 57 28.57 7.62 -38.90
C ALA A 57 27.08 7.61 -39.30
N ILE A 58 26.28 8.55 -38.76
CA ILE A 58 24.87 8.73 -39.14
C ILE A 58 24.75 9.00 -40.65
N ARG A 59 25.57 9.91 -41.20
CA ARG A 59 25.61 10.25 -42.64
C ARG A 59 26.07 9.08 -43.51
N LYS A 60 27.18 8.39 -43.16
CA LYS A 60 27.75 7.32 -44.00
C LYS A 60 26.97 6.01 -43.93
N HIS A 61 26.43 5.64 -42.76
CA HIS A 61 25.85 4.32 -42.52
C HIS A 61 24.53 4.36 -41.74
N PRO A 62 23.53 5.19 -42.15
CA PRO A 62 22.31 5.40 -41.36
C PRO A 62 21.55 4.10 -41.08
N LYS A 63 21.48 3.17 -42.04
CA LYS A 63 20.85 1.85 -41.85
C LYS A 63 21.55 0.99 -40.78
N ARG A 64 22.88 1.08 -40.63
CA ARG A 64 23.63 0.35 -39.59
C ARG A 64 23.50 1.00 -38.22
N VAL A 65 23.47 2.34 -38.18
CA VAL A 65 23.22 3.11 -36.95
C VAL A 65 21.82 2.80 -36.42
N ALA A 66 20.78 2.92 -37.26
CA ALA A 66 19.42 2.56 -36.91
C ALA A 66 19.34 1.14 -36.34
N LYS A 67 19.81 0.11 -37.07
CA LYS A 67 19.76 -1.28 -36.59
C LYS A 67 20.55 -1.53 -35.29
N ARG A 68 21.61 -0.77 -34.99
CA ARG A 68 22.33 -0.85 -33.70
C ARG A 68 21.52 -0.22 -32.58
N ALA A 69 20.90 0.93 -32.83
CA ALA A 69 20.08 1.64 -31.85
C ALA A 69 18.74 0.91 -31.59
N ASP A 70 18.03 0.50 -32.65
CA ASP A 70 16.84 -0.39 -32.60
C ASP A 70 17.11 -1.57 -31.64
N LYS A 71 18.15 -2.38 -31.91
CA LYS A 71 18.53 -3.54 -31.07
C LYS A 71 18.91 -3.16 -29.62
N ALA A 72 19.46 -1.98 -29.39
CA ALA A 72 19.83 -1.53 -28.06
C ALA A 72 18.63 -1.05 -27.24
N ALA A 73 17.62 -0.45 -27.89
CA ALA A 73 16.33 -0.17 -27.29
C ALA A 73 15.62 -1.48 -26.91
N ASP A 74 15.51 -2.42 -27.86
CA ASP A 74 14.91 -3.75 -27.64
C ASP A 74 15.54 -4.47 -26.44
N ALA A 75 16.88 -4.50 -26.38
CA ALA A 75 17.62 -5.17 -25.31
C ALA A 75 17.44 -4.49 -23.94
N ALA A 76 17.34 -3.15 -23.89
CA ALA A 76 17.09 -2.42 -22.66
C ALA A 76 15.65 -2.62 -22.17
N LEU A 77 14.67 -2.65 -23.07
CA LEU A 77 13.25 -2.90 -22.74
C LEU A 77 13.05 -4.34 -22.24
N ALA A 78 13.53 -5.34 -22.97
CA ALA A 78 13.47 -6.74 -22.55
C ALA A 78 14.22 -6.99 -21.22
N ALA A 79 15.30 -6.25 -20.94
CA ALA A 79 15.95 -6.27 -19.63
C ALA A 79 15.03 -5.71 -18.53
N THR A 80 14.32 -4.59 -18.76
CA THR A 80 13.34 -4.06 -17.79
C THR A 80 12.16 -4.98 -17.57
N GLU A 81 11.60 -5.58 -18.62
CA GLU A 81 10.50 -6.55 -18.51
C GLU A 81 10.90 -7.79 -17.71
N THR A 82 12.06 -8.39 -18.03
CA THR A 82 12.55 -9.59 -17.32
C THR A 82 12.97 -9.30 -15.87
N ALA A 83 13.38 -8.08 -15.55
CA ALA A 83 13.63 -7.65 -14.17
C ALA A 83 12.32 -7.46 -13.39
N LEU A 84 11.33 -6.76 -13.96
CA LEU A 84 10.02 -6.55 -13.34
C LEU A 84 9.27 -7.88 -13.13
N ALA A 85 9.30 -8.77 -14.12
CA ALA A 85 8.69 -10.11 -14.01
C ALA A 85 9.38 -11.01 -12.96
N ARG A 86 10.67 -10.77 -12.65
CA ARG A 86 11.37 -11.45 -11.54
C ARG A 86 10.94 -10.92 -10.19
N GLU A 87 10.89 -9.59 -10.01
CA GLU A 87 10.45 -9.00 -8.74
C GLU A 87 8.96 -9.27 -8.48
N GLN A 88 8.09 -9.31 -9.50
CA GLN A 88 6.70 -9.75 -9.35
C GLN A 88 6.60 -11.21 -8.87
N LYS A 89 7.37 -12.14 -9.46
CA LYS A 89 7.41 -13.54 -9.01
C LYS A 89 7.99 -13.70 -7.61
N LYS A 90 9.00 -12.90 -7.26
CA LYS A 90 9.58 -12.86 -5.92
C LYS A 90 8.56 -12.35 -4.88
N ALA A 91 7.90 -11.25 -5.16
CA ALA A 91 6.86 -10.67 -4.29
C ALA A 91 5.66 -11.62 -4.12
N ALA A 92 5.25 -12.33 -5.17
CA ALA A 92 4.21 -13.35 -5.08
C ALA A 92 4.62 -14.51 -4.14
N ALA A 93 5.83 -15.06 -4.30
CA ALA A 93 6.34 -16.12 -3.43
C ALA A 93 6.53 -15.66 -1.97
N GLU A 94 6.95 -14.40 -1.75
CA GLU A 94 7.06 -13.81 -0.41
C GLU A 94 5.68 -13.56 0.22
N ALA A 95 4.66 -13.22 -0.56
CA ALA A 95 3.28 -13.11 -0.09
C ALA A 95 2.65 -14.47 0.25
N GLU A 96 2.84 -15.49 -0.60
CA GLU A 96 2.41 -16.87 -0.33
C GLU A 96 3.06 -17.42 0.94
N ALA A 97 4.36 -17.18 1.13
CA ALA A 97 5.07 -17.55 2.35
C ALA A 97 4.52 -16.84 3.60
N ALA A 98 4.24 -15.53 3.52
CA ALA A 98 3.68 -14.76 4.63
C ALA A 98 2.25 -15.19 5.02
N VAL A 99 1.42 -15.57 4.03
CA VAL A 99 0.10 -16.16 4.28
C VAL A 99 0.23 -17.55 4.91
N ALA A 100 1.20 -18.36 4.47
CA ALA A 100 1.47 -19.67 5.07
C ALA A 100 1.91 -19.56 6.54
N THR A 101 2.78 -18.61 6.89
CA THR A 101 3.18 -18.39 8.30
C THR A 101 2.02 -17.86 9.14
N GLN A 102 1.25 -16.88 8.66
CA GLN A 102 0.09 -16.36 9.40
C GLN A 102 -0.98 -17.43 9.65
N ASN A 103 -1.21 -18.33 8.69
CA ASN A 103 -2.13 -19.45 8.86
C ASN A 103 -1.59 -20.51 9.84
N ALA A 104 -0.28 -20.77 9.83
CA ALA A 104 0.35 -21.65 10.82
C ALA A 104 0.24 -21.08 12.25
N GLU A 105 0.47 -19.78 12.42
CA GLU A 105 0.33 -19.07 13.71
C GLU A 105 -1.13 -19.08 14.21
N ARG A 106 -2.12 -18.82 13.35
CA ARG A 106 -3.54 -18.94 13.69
C ARG A 106 -3.91 -20.36 14.13
N ASN A 107 -3.50 -21.37 13.36
CA ASN A 107 -3.76 -22.78 13.69
C ASN A 107 -3.09 -23.22 15.00
N ALA A 108 -1.95 -22.64 15.36
CA ALA A 108 -1.29 -22.88 16.65
C ALA A 108 -2.05 -22.20 17.81
N ALA A 109 -2.46 -20.94 17.64
CA ALA A 109 -3.24 -20.19 18.63
C ALA A 109 -4.62 -20.81 18.90
N GLU A 110 -5.32 -21.27 17.86
CA GLU A 110 -6.62 -21.94 17.99
C GLU A 110 -6.50 -23.26 18.76
N LYS A 111 -5.48 -24.06 18.47
CA LYS A 111 -5.19 -25.29 19.25
C LYS A 111 -4.87 -25.01 20.71
N ALA A 112 -4.13 -23.93 21.00
CA ALA A 112 -3.86 -23.51 22.38
C ALA A 112 -5.15 -23.10 23.14
N ALA A 113 -6.07 -22.39 22.46
CA ALA A 113 -7.36 -22.01 23.03
C ALA A 113 -8.29 -23.22 23.27
N ALA A 114 -8.28 -24.21 22.37
CA ALA A 114 -9.06 -25.45 22.50
C ALA A 114 -8.58 -26.32 23.68
N SER A 115 -7.27 -26.34 23.98
CA SER A 115 -6.73 -27.01 25.18
C SER A 115 -7.13 -26.31 26.47
N GLN A 116 -6.97 -24.99 26.58
CA GLN A 116 -7.34 -24.25 27.80
C GLN A 116 -8.84 -24.30 28.12
N THR A 117 -9.70 -24.38 27.09
CA THR A 117 -11.15 -24.51 27.31
C THR A 117 -11.57 -25.91 27.76
N THR A 118 -10.89 -26.97 27.31
CA THR A 118 -11.15 -28.33 27.80
C THR A 118 -10.63 -28.55 29.22
N GLU A 119 -9.46 -28.00 29.58
CA GLU A 119 -8.94 -28.02 30.96
C GLU A 119 -9.85 -27.28 31.95
N ARG A 120 -10.38 -26.10 31.59
CA ARG A 120 -11.35 -25.38 32.44
C ARG A 120 -12.62 -26.18 32.70
N ASN A 121 -13.20 -26.79 31.66
CA ASN A 121 -14.40 -27.62 31.81
C ASN A 121 -14.15 -28.87 32.68
N ALA A 122 -12.94 -29.44 32.62
CA ALA A 122 -12.55 -30.56 33.50
C ALA A 122 -12.46 -30.12 34.98
N ALA A 123 -11.84 -28.96 35.25
CA ALA A 123 -11.72 -28.41 36.60
C ALA A 123 -13.07 -28.05 37.23
N GLU A 124 -13.99 -27.46 36.47
CA GLU A 124 -15.33 -27.10 36.95
C GLU A 124 -16.17 -28.34 37.31
N LYS A 125 -16.07 -29.41 36.51
CA LYS A 125 -16.74 -30.70 36.79
C LYS A 125 -16.16 -31.41 38.02
N ALA A 126 -14.87 -31.24 38.30
CA ALA A 126 -14.25 -31.73 39.54
C ALA A 126 -14.72 -30.93 40.78
N ALA A 127 -14.80 -29.60 40.67
CA ALA A 127 -15.28 -28.74 41.76
C ALA A 127 -16.74 -29.04 42.15
N ALA A 128 -17.61 -29.29 41.16
CA ALA A 128 -19.00 -29.70 41.38
C ALA A 128 -19.17 -31.05 42.11
N SER A 129 -18.10 -31.86 42.21
CA SER A 129 -18.14 -33.18 42.84
C SER A 129 -17.74 -33.19 44.32
N GLN A 130 -17.21 -32.10 44.88
CA GLN A 130 -16.75 -32.05 46.28
C GLN A 130 -17.75 -31.41 47.26
N THR A 131 -18.84 -30.80 46.78
CA THR A 131 -19.82 -30.09 47.62
C THR A 131 -20.89 -30.99 48.24
N THR A 132 -20.96 -32.27 47.88
CA THR A 132 -21.99 -33.21 48.36
C THR A 132 -21.65 -33.95 49.67
N GLU A 133 -20.38 -34.03 50.09
CA GLU A 133 -19.99 -34.80 51.28
C GLU A 133 -19.92 -33.99 52.59
N ARG A 134 -20.00 -32.66 52.55
CA ARG A 134 -19.95 -31.78 53.74
C ARG A 134 -21.33 -31.32 54.25
N ASN A 135 -22.26 -32.25 54.47
CA ASN A 135 -23.51 -31.94 55.19
C ASN A 135 -24.08 -33.10 56.04
N ALA A 136 -23.21 -33.88 56.69
CA ALA A 136 -23.59 -35.06 57.47
C ALA A 136 -23.42 -34.92 59.01
N THR A 137 -22.83 -33.83 59.52
CA THR A 137 -22.58 -33.63 60.96
C THR A 137 -22.71 -32.18 61.40
N THR A 138 -23.85 -31.80 61.98
CA THR A 138 -24.00 -31.28 63.37
C THR A 138 -25.43 -30.79 63.56
N LYS A 139 -26.21 -31.49 64.41
CA LYS A 139 -27.60 -31.14 64.75
C LYS A 139 -27.63 -30.41 66.10
N ALA A 140 -28.56 -29.46 66.23
CA ALA A 140 -28.98 -28.77 67.47
C ALA A 140 -28.08 -27.66 68.06
N ALA A 141 -28.40 -26.41 67.70
CA ALA A 141 -28.38 -25.26 68.61
C ALA A 141 -29.61 -24.36 68.36
N LYS A 142 -30.10 -23.68 69.40
CA LYS A 142 -31.35 -22.89 69.44
C LYS A 142 -31.13 -21.51 68.76
N LYS A 143 -31.99 -21.07 67.83
CA LYS A 143 -33.30 -20.36 67.98
C LYS A 143 -33.15 -18.83 68.16
N SER A 144 -34.06 -18.06 67.54
CA SER A 144 -34.18 -16.58 67.49
C SER A 144 -33.22 -15.90 66.48
N VAL A 145 -33.60 -14.82 65.77
CA VAL A 145 -34.93 -14.17 65.61
C VAL A 145 -35.11 -13.59 64.18
N LYS A 146 -36.34 -13.19 63.82
CA LYS A 146 -36.72 -12.67 62.50
C LYS A 146 -36.11 -11.27 62.21
N THR A 147 -35.85 -10.98 60.93
CA THR A 147 -36.64 -10.04 60.09
C THR A 147 -36.34 -10.20 58.60
N ASP A 148 -37.31 -9.80 57.78
CA ASP A 148 -37.38 -9.41 56.36
C ASP A 148 -36.12 -9.52 55.47
N ALA A 149 -36.15 -10.13 54.27
CA ALA A 149 -36.95 -9.82 53.06
C ALA A 149 -36.44 -8.56 52.31
N ALA A 150 -36.25 -8.54 50.98
CA ALA A 150 -36.35 -9.58 49.95
C ALA A 150 -35.52 -9.22 48.69
N ALA A 151 -35.54 -10.11 47.69
CA ALA A 151 -35.31 -9.85 46.26
C ALA A 151 -33.96 -9.21 45.79
N LYS A 152 -33.08 -10.07 45.26
CA LYS A 152 -32.45 -9.85 43.93
C LYS A 152 -33.56 -9.96 42.84
N PRO A 153 -33.42 -9.44 41.59
CA PRO A 153 -32.15 -9.40 40.85
C PRO A 153 -31.89 -8.27 39.80
N SER A 154 -30.62 -8.24 39.36
CA SER A 154 -30.13 -7.95 38.00
C SER A 154 -30.16 -6.51 37.41
N PRO A 155 -29.23 -6.21 36.47
CA PRO A 155 -29.04 -4.87 35.89
C PRO A 155 -29.81 -4.65 34.57
N ALA A 156 -29.98 -3.38 34.18
CA ALA A 156 -30.53 -2.99 32.87
C ALA A 156 -29.82 -1.75 32.28
N LEU A 157 -29.42 -1.88 31.02
CA LEU A 157 -29.16 -0.91 29.93
C LEU A 157 -28.85 0.57 30.25
N ALA A 158 -27.74 1.08 29.68
CA ALA A 158 -27.53 2.51 29.41
C ALA A 158 -26.51 2.79 28.26
N GLU A 159 -26.82 2.35 27.04
CA GLU A 159 -26.25 2.83 25.76
C GLU A 159 -27.37 2.76 24.68
N PRO A 160 -27.31 3.49 23.54
CA PRO A 160 -26.70 4.82 23.32
C PRO A 160 -27.61 5.77 22.49
N GLN A 161 -27.82 7.02 22.94
CA GLN A 161 -28.54 8.11 22.24
C GLN A 161 -27.97 9.47 22.72
N THR A 162 -27.89 10.58 21.97
CA THR A 162 -28.17 10.90 20.54
C THR A 162 -27.44 12.21 20.18
N ALA A 163 -27.11 12.43 18.90
CA ALA A 163 -26.93 13.77 18.29
C ALA A 163 -28.25 14.18 17.60
N PRO A 164 -28.45 15.41 17.02
CA PRO A 164 -27.50 16.52 16.77
C PRO A 164 -28.08 17.94 17.10
N ASP A 165 -27.47 19.01 16.54
CA ASP A 165 -28.02 20.35 16.22
C ASP A 165 -28.57 21.25 17.36
N ASP A 166 -28.51 22.60 17.39
CA ASP A 166 -27.82 23.71 16.67
C ASP A 166 -27.71 24.88 17.73
N VAL A 167 -27.24 26.14 17.62
CA VAL A 167 -26.98 27.22 16.62
C VAL A 167 -25.80 28.09 17.18
N ALA A 168 -25.23 29.18 16.64
CA ALA A 168 -25.60 30.14 15.58
C ALA A 168 -24.36 30.85 14.94
N PRO A 169 -24.54 31.60 13.81
CA PRO A 169 -23.46 32.32 13.09
C PRO A 169 -23.19 33.76 13.61
N PRO A 170 -22.21 34.56 13.08
CA PRO A 170 -21.70 34.57 11.70
C PRO A 170 -20.15 34.55 11.53
N GLU A 171 -19.73 34.68 10.28
CA GLU A 171 -18.41 34.38 9.70
C GLU A 171 -17.33 35.47 9.92
N PRO A 172 -16.07 35.21 9.52
CA PRO A 172 -15.73 35.56 8.13
C PRO A 172 -15.12 34.42 7.31
N ARG A 173 -15.55 34.27 6.05
CA ARG A 173 -14.85 33.49 5.02
C ARG A 173 -13.52 34.19 4.66
N GLY A 174 -12.43 33.75 5.28
CA GLY A 174 -11.07 34.15 4.93
C GLY A 174 -10.34 33.07 4.12
N PRO A 175 -9.33 33.44 3.30
CA PRO A 175 -8.56 32.47 2.49
C PRO A 175 -7.78 31.45 3.35
N THR A 176 -7.59 31.75 4.64
CA THR A 176 -6.86 30.93 5.62
C THR A 176 -7.42 29.51 5.78
N ASP A 177 -8.69 29.26 5.49
CA ASP A 177 -9.26 27.91 5.55
C ASP A 177 -8.67 27.01 4.45
N LEU A 178 -8.53 27.54 3.23
CA LEU A 178 -7.89 26.87 2.09
C LEU A 178 -6.39 26.62 2.34
N ASP A 179 -5.73 27.48 3.12
CA ASP A 179 -4.35 27.28 3.58
C ASP A 179 -4.20 26.09 4.55
N THR A 180 -5.25 25.64 5.24
CA THR A 180 -5.18 24.41 6.04
C THR A 180 -5.23 23.15 5.17
N LEU A 181 -5.95 23.20 4.04
CA LEU A 181 -6.28 22.03 3.22
C LEU A 181 -5.05 21.38 2.57
N THR A 182 -5.15 20.08 2.33
CA THR A 182 -4.12 19.33 1.58
C THR A 182 -4.24 19.60 0.08
N VAL A 183 -3.15 19.37 -0.67
CA VAL A 183 -3.15 19.45 -2.14
C VAL A 183 -4.13 18.47 -2.79
N ALA A 184 -4.54 17.40 -2.10
CA ALA A 184 -5.60 16.51 -2.56
C ALA A 184 -6.98 17.19 -2.44
N ALA A 185 -7.36 17.63 -1.24
CA ALA A 185 -8.65 18.26 -0.98
C ALA A 185 -8.87 19.54 -1.83
N LEU A 186 -7.83 20.34 -2.05
CA LEU A 186 -7.90 21.50 -2.95
C LEU A 186 -8.16 21.09 -4.42
N ARG A 187 -7.64 19.95 -4.87
CA ARG A 187 -7.88 19.43 -6.24
C ARG A 187 -9.25 18.79 -6.39
N GLU A 188 -9.81 18.24 -5.32
CA GLU A 188 -11.19 17.75 -5.27
C GLU A 188 -12.17 18.94 -5.33
N ARG A 189 -11.98 19.97 -4.50
CA ARG A 189 -12.76 21.22 -4.57
C ARG A 189 -12.71 21.89 -5.94
N ALA A 190 -11.52 21.98 -6.56
CA ALA A 190 -11.36 22.49 -7.92
C ALA A 190 -12.05 21.62 -9.00
N LYS A 191 -12.12 20.31 -8.80
CA LYS A 191 -12.87 19.39 -9.68
C LYS A 191 -14.38 19.59 -9.56
N ASP A 192 -14.87 19.80 -8.34
CA ASP A 192 -16.29 19.92 -8.05
C ASP A 192 -16.83 21.30 -8.47
N GLU A 193 -15.98 22.34 -8.47
CA GLU A 193 -16.20 23.63 -9.17
C GLU A 193 -16.08 23.54 -10.71
N GLY A 194 -15.80 22.35 -11.28
CA GLY A 194 -15.65 22.17 -12.73
C GLY A 194 -14.43 22.85 -13.35
N ARG A 195 -13.46 23.30 -12.53
CA ARG A 195 -12.21 23.89 -13.03
C ARG A 195 -11.38 22.82 -13.75
N THR A 196 -10.53 23.23 -14.69
CA THR A 196 -9.63 22.31 -15.42
C THR A 196 -8.17 22.75 -15.31
N GLY A 197 -7.24 21.83 -15.54
CA GLY A 197 -5.79 22.09 -15.45
C GLY A 197 -5.19 22.08 -14.03
N TYR A 198 -6.01 22.09 -12.98
CA TYR A 198 -5.61 22.11 -11.56
C TYR A 198 -4.57 21.05 -11.17
N SER A 199 -4.52 19.91 -11.87
CA SER A 199 -3.56 18.82 -11.62
C SER A 199 -2.08 19.22 -11.74
N ARG A 200 -1.78 20.33 -12.44
CA ARG A 200 -0.41 20.87 -12.59
C ARG A 200 -0.08 22.02 -11.63
N LEU A 201 -1.06 22.52 -10.89
CA LEU A 201 -0.87 23.66 -9.99
C LEU A 201 -0.24 23.23 -8.65
N THR A 202 0.54 24.15 -8.09
CA THR A 202 1.11 24.09 -6.73
C THR A 202 0.06 24.46 -5.67
N LYS A 203 0.34 24.24 -4.37
CA LYS A 203 -0.64 24.57 -3.30
C LYS A 203 -1.12 26.02 -3.36
N ALA A 204 -0.20 26.99 -3.44
CA ALA A 204 -0.55 28.42 -3.50
C ALA A 204 -1.45 28.73 -4.72
N GLN A 205 -1.10 28.21 -5.90
CA GLN A 205 -1.87 28.41 -7.14
C GLN A 205 -3.23 27.69 -7.13
N LEU A 206 -3.40 26.63 -6.32
CA LEU A 206 -4.70 26.01 -6.11
C LEU A 206 -5.58 26.86 -5.18
N ILE A 207 -4.98 27.52 -4.19
CA ILE A 207 -5.69 28.43 -3.27
C ILE A 207 -6.12 29.70 -4.01
N GLU A 208 -5.22 30.32 -4.77
CA GLU A 208 -5.47 31.48 -5.65
C GLU A 208 -6.55 31.22 -6.72
N LEU A 209 -6.79 29.95 -7.09
CA LEU A 209 -7.83 29.53 -8.05
C LEU A 209 -9.19 29.22 -7.37
N LEU A 210 -9.23 29.17 -6.04
CA LEU A 210 -10.39 28.81 -5.21
C LEU A 210 -10.81 29.91 -4.20
N SER A 211 -10.11 31.05 -4.21
CA SER A 211 -10.34 32.23 -3.36
C SER A 211 -11.23 33.27 -4.03
#